data_AF-A0A673KDR9-F1
#
_entry.id   AF-A0A673KDR9-F1
#
_cell.length_a   1.000
_cell.length_b   1.000
_cell.length_c   1.000
_cell.angle_alpha   90.00
_cell.angle_beta   90.00
_cell.angle_gamma   90.00
#
_symmetry.space_group_name_H-M   'P 1'
#
loop_
_entity.id
_entity.type
_entity.pdbx_description
1 polymer ?
#
loop_
_entity_poly.entity_id
_entity_poly.type
_entity_poly.pdbx_seq_one_letter_code
_entity_poly.pdbx_strand_id
1 'polypeptide(L)'
;MTQSIVVQVGQCGNQVGCRFWDLALREHAHVNQMGVYDEALSSFFRNVDQRGADSTGGKINALKARAVLVDMEEGVLGEILQGPLRSLFSSTQLISDVSGSGNNWAVGHHTYGLAYREQIVDQVRKAAEHCDCLQCFFLIHSMGGGTGSGLGTFVLKLLEDEFPEVCRIVTSVYPTAEDDVITSPYNSVLAMKELTEHADCVLPVDNQSLVDIVGKIQHMSNTGKPGCTIKKDCTIISGQGGVVKVEKPFDAMNNIVANLLLNITSSARFEGSLNMDLNEIAMNLVPFPRLHYLLSSLTPLYTLADVNIPPRRFVIIYLQ
;
A
#
# COMPACT_ATOMS: atom_id res chain seq x y z
N MET A 1 -0.92 -16.98 12.34
CA MET A 1 -0.36 -16.28 11.17
C MET A 1 0.27 -14.95 11.59
N THR A 2 1.28 -14.49 10.85
CA THR A 2 1.97 -13.22 11.08
C THR A 2 1.10 -12.03 10.70
N GLN A 3 1.30 -10.88 11.36
CA GLN A 3 0.52 -9.66 11.13
C GLN A 3 1.42 -8.54 10.62
N SER A 4 0.86 -7.69 9.78
CA SER A 4 1.55 -6.56 9.18
C SER A 4 0.78 -5.27 9.39
N ILE A 5 1.50 -4.17 9.59
CA ILE A 5 0.91 -2.83 9.75
C ILE A 5 1.25 -2.00 8.52
N VAL A 6 0.23 -1.41 7.88
CA VAL A 6 0.42 -0.54 6.72
C VAL A 6 0.41 0.91 7.17
N VAL A 7 1.52 1.60 6.98
CA VAL A 7 1.68 3.03 7.26
C VAL A 7 1.60 3.80 5.95
N GLN A 8 0.61 4.67 5.82
CA GLN A 8 0.32 5.42 4.60
C GLN A 8 0.63 6.88 4.86
N VAL A 9 1.53 7.47 4.07
CA VAL A 9 1.99 8.84 4.31
C VAL A 9 1.82 9.73 3.07
N GLY A 10 1.14 10.85 3.28
CA GLY A 10 0.86 11.86 2.28
C GLY A 10 -0.23 11.46 1.28
N GLN A 11 -0.66 12.43 0.48
CA GLN A 11 -1.73 12.29 -0.51
C GLN A 11 -1.58 11.03 -1.40
N CYS A 12 -0.41 10.80 -1.98
CA CYS A 12 -0.18 9.64 -2.85
C CYS A 12 -0.25 8.31 -2.08
N GLY A 13 0.39 8.22 -0.92
CA GLY A 13 0.38 7.02 -0.08
C GLY A 13 -1.04 6.65 0.36
N ASN A 14 -1.83 7.64 0.77
CA ASN A 14 -3.22 7.42 1.17
C ASN A 14 -4.11 7.00 -0.02
N GLN A 15 -3.90 7.54 -1.22
CA GLN A 15 -4.67 7.14 -2.41
C GLN A 15 -4.36 5.71 -2.88
N VAL A 16 -3.07 5.34 -2.94
CA VAL A 16 -2.65 3.95 -3.21
C VAL A 16 -3.21 3.04 -2.12
N GLY A 17 -3.11 3.48 -0.86
CA GLY A 17 -3.66 2.82 0.30
C GLY A 17 -5.15 2.51 0.19
N CYS A 18 -5.97 3.47 -0.22
CA CYS A 18 -7.40 3.27 -0.47
C CYS A 18 -7.66 2.10 -1.43
N ARG A 19 -6.91 2.06 -2.53
CA ARG A 19 -7.04 1.01 -3.54
C ARG A 19 -6.56 -0.33 -3.01
N PHE A 20 -5.48 -0.35 -2.24
CA PHE A 20 -4.98 -1.54 -1.55
C PHE A 20 -6.04 -2.15 -0.63
N TRP A 21 -6.64 -1.35 0.24
CA TRP A 21 -7.64 -1.83 1.20
C TRP A 21 -8.93 -2.32 0.54
N ASP A 22 -9.42 -1.61 -0.48
CA ASP A 22 -10.59 -2.04 -1.27
C ASP A 22 -10.32 -3.39 -1.97
N LEU A 23 -9.17 -3.51 -2.65
CA LEU A 23 -8.80 -4.75 -3.33
C LEU A 23 -8.53 -5.91 -2.35
N ALA A 24 -7.92 -5.64 -1.19
CA ALA A 24 -7.71 -6.64 -0.14
C ALA A 24 -9.06 -7.22 0.33
N LEU A 25 -10.03 -6.35 0.64
CA LEU A 25 -11.36 -6.78 1.05
C LEU A 25 -12.05 -7.63 -0.03
N ARG A 26 -11.93 -7.23 -1.30
CA ARG A 26 -12.50 -8.00 -2.42
C ARG A 26 -11.83 -9.37 -2.59
N GLU A 27 -10.51 -9.43 -2.46
CA GLU A 27 -9.76 -10.68 -2.57
C GLU A 27 -10.16 -11.66 -1.46
N HIS A 28 -10.26 -11.18 -0.22
CA HIS A 28 -10.74 -12.00 0.89
C HIS A 28 -12.22 -12.39 0.73
N ALA A 29 -13.10 -11.49 0.28
CA ALA A 29 -14.50 -11.81 0.03
C ALA A 29 -14.68 -12.86 -1.09
N HIS A 30 -13.77 -12.90 -2.07
CA HIS A 30 -13.80 -13.91 -3.12
C HIS A 30 -13.43 -15.30 -2.61
N VAL A 31 -12.42 -15.39 -1.74
CA VAL A 31 -11.95 -16.66 -1.16
C VAL A 31 -12.87 -17.13 -0.03
N ASN A 32 -13.36 -16.21 0.80
CA ASN A 32 -14.11 -16.48 2.01
C ASN A 32 -15.61 -16.19 1.83
N GLN A 33 -16.31 -17.15 1.20
CA GLN A 33 -17.76 -17.06 0.93
C GLN A 33 -18.63 -17.27 2.18
N MET A 34 -18.04 -17.77 3.27
CA MET A 34 -18.75 -18.07 4.52
C MET A 34 -18.86 -16.87 5.47
N GLY A 35 -18.11 -15.79 5.21
CA GLY A 35 -18.10 -14.58 6.04
C GLY A 35 -17.54 -14.82 7.44
N VAL A 36 -16.58 -15.74 7.56
CA VAL A 36 -15.92 -16.10 8.83
C VAL A 36 -14.60 -15.35 8.93
N TYR A 37 -14.23 -14.86 10.10
CA TYR A 37 -12.91 -14.28 10.30
C TYR A 37 -11.86 -15.39 10.38
N ASP A 38 -10.99 -15.45 9.36
CA ASP A 38 -9.93 -16.45 9.20
C ASP A 38 -8.53 -15.86 9.46
N GLU A 39 -7.51 -16.72 9.44
CA GLU A 39 -6.13 -16.30 9.64
C GLU A 39 -5.64 -15.36 8.54
N ALA A 40 -6.05 -15.59 7.28
CA ALA A 40 -5.68 -14.77 6.14
C ALA A 40 -6.11 -13.30 6.32
N LEU A 41 -7.35 -13.07 6.77
CA LEU A 41 -7.85 -11.75 7.12
C LEU A 41 -7.08 -11.14 8.29
N SER A 42 -6.68 -11.95 9.28
CA SER A 42 -5.99 -11.45 10.47
C SER A 42 -4.64 -10.78 10.19
N SER A 43 -4.04 -11.07 9.03
CA SER A 43 -2.76 -10.49 8.58
C SER A 43 -2.81 -8.96 8.49
N PHE A 44 -3.89 -8.41 7.93
CA PHE A 44 -4.07 -6.95 7.76
C PHE A 44 -5.29 -6.39 8.46
N PHE A 45 -6.20 -7.23 8.93
CA PHE A 45 -7.44 -6.82 9.55
C PHE A 45 -7.55 -7.35 10.97
N ARG A 46 -8.43 -6.71 11.73
CA ARG A 46 -8.88 -7.09 13.06
C ARG A 46 -10.38 -7.25 13.02
N ASN A 47 -10.92 -8.28 13.67
CA ASN A 47 -12.36 -8.42 13.86
C ASN A 47 -12.74 -7.95 15.25
N VAL A 48 -13.32 -6.76 15.32
CA VAL A 48 -13.63 -6.08 16.57
C VAL A 48 -15.08 -6.37 16.95
N ASP A 49 -15.31 -6.77 18.20
CA ASP A 49 -16.64 -6.97 18.75
C ASP A 49 -17.31 -5.65 19.19
N GLN A 50 -18.56 -5.71 19.65
CA GLN A 50 -19.27 -4.51 20.14
C GLN A 50 -18.63 -3.88 21.39
N ARG A 51 -17.73 -4.60 22.07
CA ARG A 51 -17.01 -4.13 23.26
C ARG A 51 -15.63 -3.57 22.94
N GLY A 52 -15.22 -3.61 21.66
CA GLY A 52 -13.91 -3.14 21.22
C GLY A 52 -12.79 -4.17 21.36
N ALA A 53 -13.10 -5.42 21.73
CA ALA A 53 -12.12 -6.48 21.86
C ALA A 53 -11.94 -7.25 20.54
N ASP A 54 -10.72 -7.74 20.31
CA ASP A 54 -10.43 -8.58 19.16
C ASP A 54 -11.09 -9.95 19.35
N SER A 55 -11.91 -10.34 18.38
CA SER A 55 -12.63 -11.61 18.36
C SER A 55 -12.04 -12.54 17.31
N THR A 56 -11.33 -13.56 17.77
CA THR A 56 -10.71 -14.58 16.92
C THR A 56 -11.67 -15.74 16.69
N GLY A 57 -11.93 -16.09 15.44
CA GLY A 57 -12.82 -17.17 15.04
C GLY A 57 -14.30 -16.82 15.19
N GLY A 58 -15.07 -16.95 14.10
CA GLY A 58 -16.51 -16.69 14.09
C GLY A 58 -16.93 -15.75 12.96
N LYS A 59 -18.18 -15.28 12.99
CA LYS A 59 -18.69 -14.37 11.96
C LYS A 59 -17.99 -13.02 12.04
N ILE A 60 -17.74 -12.43 10.87
CA ILE A 60 -17.20 -11.08 10.75
C ILE A 60 -18.26 -10.08 11.25
N ASN A 61 -17.94 -9.32 12.30
CA ASN A 61 -18.83 -8.30 12.86
C ASN A 61 -18.44 -6.91 12.38
N ALA A 62 -17.21 -6.48 12.71
CA ALA A 62 -16.66 -5.21 12.30
C ALA A 62 -15.16 -5.35 12.02
N LEU A 63 -14.77 -5.25 10.75
CA LEU A 63 -13.35 -5.27 10.37
C LEU A 63 -12.72 -3.90 10.60
N LYS A 64 -11.56 -3.90 11.22
CA LYS A 64 -10.67 -2.74 11.34
C LYS A 64 -9.33 -3.05 10.66
N ALA A 65 -8.84 -2.13 9.83
CA ALA A 65 -7.54 -2.28 9.20
C ALA A 65 -6.41 -2.07 10.22
N ARG A 66 -5.34 -2.84 10.10
CA ARG A 66 -4.06 -2.62 10.79
C ARG A 66 -3.29 -1.55 10.02
N ALA A 67 -3.70 -0.30 10.20
CA ALA A 67 -3.18 0.83 9.44
C ALA A 67 -2.91 2.05 10.32
N VAL A 68 -1.96 2.89 9.89
CA VAL A 68 -1.77 4.26 10.37
C VAL A 68 -1.73 5.17 9.14
N LEU A 69 -2.62 6.15 9.10
CA LEU A 69 -2.77 7.05 7.96
C LEU A 69 -2.34 8.44 8.38
N VAL A 70 -1.37 9.01 7.67
CA VAL A 70 -0.77 10.30 7.99
C VAL A 70 -0.84 11.19 6.77
N ASP A 71 -1.43 12.37 6.90
CA ASP A 71 -1.42 13.37 5.85
C ASP A 71 -1.50 14.78 6.43
N MET A 72 -0.60 15.67 6.07
CA MET A 72 -0.64 17.06 6.57
C MET A 72 -1.64 17.92 5.79
N GLU A 73 -2.49 17.28 4.97
CA GLU A 73 -3.62 17.87 4.26
C GLU A 73 -4.87 17.01 4.50
N GLU A 74 -6.01 17.63 4.82
CA GLU A 74 -7.23 16.90 5.17
C GLU A 74 -7.95 16.26 3.96
N GLY A 75 -7.59 16.63 2.73
CA GLY A 75 -8.36 16.29 1.53
C GLY A 75 -8.61 14.79 1.37
N VAL A 76 -7.54 13.99 1.26
CA VAL A 76 -7.67 12.54 1.01
C VAL A 76 -8.23 11.80 2.22
N LEU A 77 -7.80 12.18 3.43
CA LEU A 77 -8.27 11.53 4.66
C LEU A 77 -9.76 11.81 4.92
N GLY A 78 -10.23 13.03 4.63
CA GLY A 78 -11.63 13.39 4.68
C GLY A 78 -12.48 12.56 3.71
N GLU A 79 -11.98 12.30 2.50
CA GLU A 79 -12.64 11.43 1.53
C GLU A 79 -12.72 9.97 2.00
N ILE A 80 -11.70 9.45 2.68
CA ILE A 80 -11.74 8.10 3.27
C ILE A 80 -12.83 8.02 4.34
N LEU A 81 -12.94 9.04 5.18
CA LEU A 81 -13.93 9.12 6.27
C LEU A 81 -15.36 9.34 5.77
N GLN A 82 -15.55 9.95 4.60
CA GLN A 82 -16.86 10.08 3.96
C GLN A 82 -17.16 8.92 3.00
N GLY A 83 -16.12 8.18 2.64
CA GLY A 83 -16.15 7.13 1.66
C GLY A 83 -16.62 5.79 2.23
N PRO A 84 -16.64 4.78 1.36
CA PRO A 84 -17.13 3.45 1.71
C PRO A 84 -16.23 2.67 2.66
N LEU A 85 -14.94 3.02 2.72
CA LEU A 85 -13.97 2.41 3.63
C LEU A 85 -13.99 3.06 5.03
N ARG A 86 -14.89 4.02 5.30
CA ARG A 86 -14.98 4.70 6.60
C ARG A 86 -15.03 3.72 7.78
N SER A 87 -15.84 2.66 7.67
CA SER A 87 -16.01 1.68 8.75
C SER A 87 -14.74 0.88 9.04
N LEU A 88 -13.81 0.81 8.08
CA LEU A 88 -12.58 0.06 8.19
C LEU A 88 -11.54 0.75 9.08
N PHE A 89 -11.56 2.07 9.16
CA PHE A 89 -10.61 2.83 9.95
C PHE A 89 -11.25 3.36 11.23
N SER A 90 -10.45 3.50 12.28
CA SER A 90 -10.80 4.26 13.47
C SER A 90 -10.29 5.69 13.32
N SER A 91 -11.02 6.68 13.84
CA SER A 91 -10.56 8.08 13.85
C SER A 91 -9.19 8.24 14.55
N THR A 92 -8.86 7.34 15.47
CA THR A 92 -7.56 7.34 16.15
C THR A 92 -6.39 7.00 15.22
N GLN A 93 -6.63 6.25 14.13
CA GLN A 93 -5.59 5.83 13.20
C GLN A 93 -5.20 6.92 12.18
N LEU A 94 -5.95 8.02 12.15
CA LEU A 94 -5.74 9.12 11.22
C LEU A 94 -5.03 10.26 11.93
N ILE A 95 -3.93 10.72 11.34
CA ILE A 95 -3.15 11.87 11.80
C ILE A 95 -3.18 12.89 10.66
N SER A 96 -3.80 14.04 10.93
CA SER A 96 -3.92 15.10 9.92
C SER A 96 -3.66 16.51 10.44
N ASP A 97 -3.33 17.38 9.49
CA ASP A 97 -3.23 18.83 9.66
C ASP A 97 -3.79 19.53 8.40
N VAL A 98 -3.94 20.85 8.44
CA VAL A 98 -4.51 21.68 7.36
C VAL A 98 -3.47 22.41 6.52
N SER A 99 -2.22 22.43 6.97
CA SER A 99 -1.20 23.35 6.45
C SER A 99 -0.46 22.82 5.21
N GLY A 100 -0.36 21.50 5.05
CA GLY A 100 0.43 20.84 4.01
C GLY A 100 1.94 21.10 4.11
N SER A 101 2.74 20.23 3.50
CA SER A 101 4.21 20.43 3.47
C SER A 101 4.67 21.32 2.31
N GLY A 102 3.76 21.85 1.49
CA GLY A 102 4.07 22.77 0.40
C GLY A 102 5.12 22.25 -0.59
N ASN A 103 5.12 20.94 -0.86
CA ASN A 103 6.15 20.26 -1.68
C ASN A 103 7.60 20.47 -1.22
N ASN A 104 7.83 20.64 0.08
CA ASN A 104 9.16 20.79 0.67
C ASN A 104 9.48 19.64 1.63
N TRP A 105 10.46 18.81 1.27
CA TRP A 105 10.92 17.68 2.10
C TRP A 105 11.35 18.12 3.51
N ALA A 106 12.04 19.26 3.65
CA ALA A 106 12.54 19.71 4.95
C ALA A 106 11.40 20.11 5.89
N VAL A 107 10.30 20.65 5.36
CA VAL A 107 9.09 20.92 6.17
C VAL A 107 8.47 19.62 6.63
N GLY A 108 8.31 18.64 5.73
CA GLY A 108 7.81 17.32 6.09
C GLY A 108 8.67 16.62 7.16
N HIS A 109 10.00 16.61 6.97
CA HIS A 109 10.93 15.86 7.80
C HIS A 109 11.29 16.57 9.12
N HIS A 110 11.67 17.85 9.07
CA HIS A 110 12.18 18.58 10.23
C HIS A 110 11.10 19.37 10.98
N THR A 111 10.04 19.82 10.31
CA THR A 111 8.95 20.54 10.99
C THR A 111 7.87 19.57 11.45
N TYR A 112 7.19 18.90 10.51
CA TYR A 112 6.09 18.00 10.84
C TYR A 112 6.55 16.72 11.49
N GLY A 113 7.68 16.14 11.04
CA GLY A 113 8.27 14.98 11.68
C GLY A 113 8.46 15.18 13.17
N LEU A 114 9.13 16.28 13.56
CA LEU A 114 9.36 16.59 14.98
C LEU A 114 8.06 16.93 15.73
N ALA A 115 7.16 17.71 15.11
CA ALA A 115 5.91 18.12 15.75
C ALA A 115 4.95 16.95 16.03
N TYR A 116 4.87 15.98 15.11
CA TYR A 116 3.95 14.84 15.19
C TYR A 116 4.61 13.55 15.66
N ARG A 117 5.89 13.58 16.04
CA ARG A 117 6.68 12.41 16.47
C ARG A 117 5.93 11.56 17.50
N GLU A 118 5.53 12.17 18.62
CA GLU A 118 4.88 11.45 19.72
C GLU A 118 3.55 10.84 19.29
N GLN A 119 2.74 11.59 18.54
CA GLN A 119 1.45 11.09 18.04
C GLN A 119 1.62 9.91 17.09
N ILE A 120 2.59 9.96 16.18
CA ILE A 120 2.87 8.87 15.23
C ILE A 120 3.34 7.63 16.00
N VAL A 121 4.32 7.77 16.90
CA VAL A 121 4.83 6.65 17.71
C VAL A 121 3.72 6.02 18.53
N ASP A 122 2.86 6.81 19.17
CA ASP A 122 1.75 6.30 19.96
C ASP A 122 0.73 5.52 19.12
N GLN A 123 0.43 5.97 17.89
CA GLN A 123 -0.50 5.24 17.01
C GLN A 123 0.11 3.95 16.46
N VAL A 124 1.39 3.99 16.09
CA VAL A 124 2.11 2.78 15.65
C VAL A 124 2.21 1.77 16.79
N ARG A 125 2.55 2.21 18.00
CA ARG A 125 2.63 1.35 19.19
C ARG A 125 1.29 0.73 19.52
N LYS A 126 0.21 1.52 19.52
CA LYS A 126 -1.15 0.97 19.65
C LYS A 126 -1.44 -0.06 18.57
N ALA A 127 -1.10 0.20 17.30
CA ALA A 127 -1.33 -0.78 16.23
C ALA A 127 -0.53 -2.09 16.45
N ALA A 128 0.71 -1.97 16.92
CA ALA A 128 1.59 -3.10 17.24
C ALA A 128 1.09 -3.91 18.44
N GLU A 129 0.57 -3.27 19.49
CA GLU A 129 0.00 -3.94 20.68
C GLU A 129 -1.21 -4.82 20.35
N HIS A 130 -1.92 -4.55 19.25
CA HIS A 130 -3.01 -5.40 18.77
C HIS A 130 -2.54 -6.56 17.89
N CYS A 131 -1.23 -6.70 17.67
CA CYS A 131 -0.64 -7.80 16.93
C CYS A 131 -0.06 -8.83 17.93
N ASP A 132 -0.47 -10.09 17.82
CA ASP A 132 0.13 -11.20 18.55
C ASP A 132 1.55 -11.49 18.05
N CYS A 133 1.78 -11.30 16.74
CA CYS A 133 3.06 -11.52 16.08
C CYS A 133 3.23 -10.51 14.92
N LEU A 134 3.77 -9.35 15.24
CA LEU A 134 4.11 -8.32 14.25
C LEU A 134 5.34 -8.73 13.44
N GLN A 135 5.18 -8.85 12.13
CA GLN A 135 6.21 -9.29 11.21
C GLN A 135 6.89 -8.14 10.48
N CYS A 136 6.11 -7.21 9.92
CA CYS A 136 6.66 -6.08 9.18
C CYS A 136 5.75 -4.86 9.17
N PHE A 137 6.37 -3.71 8.91
CA PHE A 137 5.72 -2.48 8.49
C PHE A 137 5.80 -2.33 6.97
N PHE A 138 4.65 -2.06 6.35
CA PHE A 138 4.58 -1.58 4.97
C PHE A 138 4.43 -0.07 4.96
N LEU A 139 5.46 0.64 4.52
CA LEU A 139 5.38 2.09 4.35
C LEU A 139 5.04 2.42 2.89
N ILE A 140 3.97 3.17 2.65
CA ILE A 140 3.56 3.61 1.32
C ILE A 140 3.60 5.13 1.27
N HIS A 141 4.45 5.68 0.40
CA HIS A 141 4.64 7.12 0.27
C HIS A 141 5.13 7.52 -1.12
N SER A 142 5.15 8.82 -1.43
CA SER A 142 5.75 9.36 -2.66
C SER A 142 7.12 9.99 -2.41
N MET A 143 7.96 9.98 -3.43
CA MET A 143 9.28 10.61 -3.43
C MET A 143 9.24 12.09 -3.81
N GLY A 144 8.23 12.51 -4.59
CA GLY A 144 8.14 13.88 -5.12
C GLY A 144 7.46 14.90 -4.19
N GLY A 145 6.48 14.48 -3.38
CA GLY A 145 5.70 15.39 -2.54
C GLY A 145 6.36 15.71 -1.19
N GLY A 146 6.06 16.85 -0.57
CA GLY A 146 6.70 17.27 0.69
C GLY A 146 6.36 16.37 1.88
N THR A 147 5.08 16.05 2.06
CA THR A 147 4.62 15.16 3.15
C THR A 147 5.04 13.71 2.88
N GLY A 148 4.78 13.20 1.68
CA GLY A 148 5.14 11.84 1.30
C GLY A 148 6.64 11.58 1.45
N SER A 149 7.49 12.45 0.91
CA SER A 149 8.95 12.25 0.94
C SER A 149 9.54 12.58 2.30
N GLY A 150 9.27 13.77 2.83
CA GLY A 150 9.84 14.28 4.07
C GLY A 150 9.32 13.57 5.30
N LEU A 151 8.01 13.66 5.54
CA LEU A 151 7.39 13.01 6.70
C LEU A 151 7.43 11.49 6.54
N GLY A 152 7.25 10.94 5.33
CA GLY A 152 7.33 9.49 5.11
C GLY A 152 8.69 8.90 5.50
N THR A 153 9.79 9.55 5.11
CA THR A 153 11.13 9.08 5.51
C THR A 153 11.46 9.35 6.97
N PHE A 154 10.92 10.41 7.57
CA PHE A 154 10.99 10.58 9.01
C PHE A 154 10.27 9.46 9.77
N VAL A 155 9.08 9.06 9.31
CA VAL A 155 8.34 7.93 9.87
C VAL A 155 9.11 6.63 9.71
N LEU A 156 9.76 6.40 8.56
CA LEU A 156 10.62 5.23 8.37
C LEU A 156 11.71 5.13 9.44
N LYS A 157 12.40 6.24 9.71
CA LYS A 157 13.41 6.32 10.76
C LYS A 157 12.81 6.05 12.14
N LEU A 158 11.64 6.62 12.46
CA LEU A 158 10.97 6.33 13.72
C LEU A 158 10.59 4.86 13.89
N LEU A 159 10.20 4.18 12.80
CA LEU A 159 9.90 2.75 12.85
C LEU A 159 11.15 1.93 13.17
N GLU A 160 12.31 2.29 12.62
CA GLU A 160 13.59 1.66 12.98
C GLU A 160 13.97 1.93 14.44
N ASP A 161 13.85 3.19 14.90
CA ASP A 161 14.21 3.59 16.27
C ASP A 161 13.36 2.86 17.33
N GLU A 162 12.05 2.72 17.10
CA GLU A 162 11.11 2.15 18.07
C GLU A 162 10.93 0.62 17.91
N PHE A 163 11.11 0.08 16.70
CA PHE A 163 10.90 -1.33 16.37
C PHE A 163 12.05 -1.90 15.50
N PRO A 164 13.30 -1.91 16.01
CA PRO A 164 14.49 -2.24 15.22
C PRO A 164 14.51 -3.67 14.67
N GLU A 165 13.77 -4.59 15.29
CA GLU A 165 13.69 -6.00 14.88
C GLU A 165 12.58 -6.28 13.85
N VAL A 166 11.69 -5.30 13.58
CA VAL A 166 10.52 -5.48 12.71
C VAL A 166 10.84 -4.99 11.31
N CYS A 167 10.72 -5.86 10.31
CA CYS A 167 11.08 -5.55 8.93
C CYS A 167 10.31 -4.33 8.36
N ARG A 168 10.98 -3.46 7.60
CA ARG A 168 10.42 -2.24 7.00
C ARG A 168 10.49 -2.36 5.48
N ILE A 169 9.35 -2.69 4.87
CA ILE A 169 9.19 -2.79 3.42
C ILE A 169 8.55 -1.49 2.93
N VAL A 170 9.23 -0.78 2.03
CA VAL A 170 8.81 0.55 1.59
C VAL A 170 8.38 0.51 0.12
N THR A 171 7.14 0.88 -0.16
CA THR A 171 6.68 1.17 -1.54
C THR A 171 6.77 2.67 -1.77
N SER A 172 7.72 3.06 -2.63
CA SER A 172 8.04 4.46 -2.89
C SER A 172 7.65 4.84 -4.32
N VAL A 173 6.75 5.80 -4.46
CA VAL A 173 6.28 6.27 -5.78
C VAL A 173 7.16 7.42 -6.28
N TYR A 174 7.91 7.16 -7.34
CA TYR A 174 8.80 8.11 -8.00
C TYR A 174 8.02 9.04 -8.94
N PRO A 175 8.36 10.35 -8.95
CA PRO A 175 7.72 11.32 -9.83
C PRO A 175 8.11 11.08 -11.30
N THR A 176 7.28 11.60 -12.22
CA THR A 176 7.60 11.68 -13.65
C THR A 176 8.61 12.80 -13.92
N ALA A 177 9.26 12.76 -15.08
CA ALA A 177 10.11 13.87 -15.52
C ALA A 177 9.31 15.16 -15.82
N GLU A 178 8.04 15.00 -16.23
CA GLU A 178 7.08 16.06 -16.50
C GLU A 178 6.15 16.31 -15.29
N ASP A 179 6.71 16.35 -14.08
CA ASP A 179 5.95 16.64 -12.86
C ASP A 179 5.77 18.15 -12.67
N ASP A 180 4.57 18.59 -12.28
CA ASP A 180 4.25 20.00 -12.00
C ASP A 180 5.02 20.53 -10.77
N VAL A 181 5.52 19.62 -9.93
CA VAL A 181 6.28 19.93 -8.73
C VAL A 181 7.78 20.06 -9.06
N ILE A 182 8.24 21.30 -9.28
CA ILE A 182 9.65 21.60 -9.57
C ILE A 182 10.65 21.15 -8.50
N THR A 183 10.18 20.97 -7.26
CA THR A 183 11.02 20.53 -6.13
C THR A 183 11.11 19.00 -6.01
N SER A 184 10.37 18.25 -6.83
CA SER A 184 10.31 16.78 -6.74
C SER A 184 11.67 16.08 -6.87
N PRO A 185 12.65 16.55 -7.68
CA PRO A 185 13.97 15.92 -7.71
C PRO A 185 14.74 16.11 -6.40
N TYR A 186 14.65 17.29 -5.77
CA TYR A 186 15.30 17.55 -4.48
C TYR A 186 14.70 16.68 -3.37
N ASN A 187 13.37 16.62 -3.33
CA ASN A 187 12.63 15.80 -2.39
C ASN A 187 13.00 14.31 -2.54
N SER A 188 13.11 13.84 -3.79
CA SER A 188 13.45 12.44 -4.09
C SER A 188 14.86 12.08 -3.66
N VAL A 189 15.85 12.95 -3.90
CA VAL A 189 17.24 12.68 -3.49
C VAL A 189 17.40 12.66 -1.97
N LEU A 190 16.77 13.62 -1.27
CA LEU A 190 16.79 13.67 0.19
C LEU A 190 16.09 12.44 0.79
N ALA A 191 14.94 12.06 0.26
CA ALA A 191 14.24 10.87 0.71
C ALA A 191 15.01 9.58 0.41
N MET A 192 15.66 9.48 -0.75
CA MET A 192 16.43 8.29 -1.14
C MET A 192 17.59 8.00 -0.18
N LYS A 193 18.23 9.05 0.35
CA LYS A 193 19.25 8.90 1.40
C LYS A 193 18.67 8.16 2.61
N GLU A 194 17.54 8.63 3.14
CA GLU A 194 16.91 8.04 4.33
C GLU A 194 16.36 6.63 4.05
N LEU A 195 15.82 6.36 2.85
CA LEU A 195 15.43 5.01 2.44
C LEU A 195 16.62 4.06 2.47
N THR A 196 17.76 4.49 1.91
CA THR A 196 18.99 3.69 1.87
C THR A 196 19.55 3.38 3.26
N GLU A 197 19.30 4.25 4.24
CA GLU A 197 19.78 4.10 5.61
C GLU A 197 18.84 3.24 6.47
N HIS A 198 17.52 3.38 6.31
CA HIS A 198 16.55 2.90 7.31
C HIS A 198 15.59 1.79 6.81
N ALA A 199 15.48 1.56 5.50
CA ALA A 199 14.62 0.50 4.94
C ALA A 199 15.38 -0.84 4.84
N ASP A 200 14.67 -1.95 5.06
CA ASP A 200 15.21 -3.28 4.74
C ASP A 200 15.02 -3.64 3.28
N CYS A 201 13.94 -3.14 2.67
CA CYS A 201 13.55 -3.43 1.30
C CYS A 201 12.75 -2.26 0.74
N VAL A 202 13.10 -1.81 -0.47
CA VAL A 202 12.39 -0.76 -1.20
C VAL A 202 11.86 -1.32 -2.50
N LEU A 203 10.56 -1.12 -2.73
CA LEU A 203 9.84 -1.39 -3.96
C LEU A 203 9.62 -0.05 -4.68
N PRO A 204 10.56 0.37 -5.55
CA PRO A 204 10.39 1.58 -6.34
C PRO A 204 9.26 1.40 -7.36
N VAL A 205 8.36 2.37 -7.40
CA VAL A 205 7.26 2.45 -8.36
C VAL A 205 7.45 3.72 -9.17
N ASP A 206 7.75 3.57 -10.46
CA ASP A 206 7.92 4.71 -11.36
C ASP A 206 6.58 5.12 -12.00
N ASN A 207 6.13 6.35 -11.73
CA ASN A 207 4.91 6.89 -12.32
C ASN A 207 4.97 6.95 -13.85
N GLN A 208 6.14 7.18 -14.46
CA GLN A 208 6.24 7.22 -15.92
C GLN A 208 5.92 5.83 -16.50
N SER A 209 6.51 4.79 -15.92
CA SER A 209 6.20 3.41 -16.27
C SER A 209 4.72 3.07 -16.08
N LEU A 210 4.07 3.57 -15.02
CA LEU A 210 2.63 3.37 -14.81
C LEU A 210 1.77 4.09 -15.86
N VAL A 211 2.11 5.33 -16.22
CA VAL A 211 1.44 6.09 -17.30
C VAL A 211 1.54 5.32 -18.61
N ASP A 212 2.73 4.84 -18.96
CA ASP A 212 2.98 4.08 -20.19
C ASP A 212 2.18 2.77 -20.22
N ILE A 213 2.09 2.07 -19.09
CA ILE A 213 1.31 0.84 -18.96
C ILE A 213 -0.18 1.12 -19.17
N VAL A 214 -0.73 2.12 -18.47
CA VAL A 214 -2.15 2.48 -18.59
C VAL A 214 -2.48 2.92 -20.02
N GLY A 215 -1.61 3.74 -20.63
CA GLY A 215 -1.76 4.18 -22.02
C GLY A 215 -1.76 3.01 -23.01
N LYS A 216 -0.87 2.02 -22.83
CA LYS A 216 -0.85 0.79 -23.64
C LYS A 216 -2.13 -0.02 -23.48
N ILE A 217 -2.63 -0.20 -22.26
CA ILE A 217 -3.88 -0.97 -22.00
C ILE A 217 -5.07 -0.27 -22.64
N GLN A 218 -5.19 1.05 -22.49
CA GLN A 218 -6.28 1.84 -23.08
C GLN A 218 -6.25 1.77 -24.61
N HIS A 219 -5.07 1.91 -25.23
CA HIS A 219 -4.91 1.77 -26.67
C HIS A 219 -5.32 0.38 -27.17
N MET A 220 -4.94 -0.68 -26.45
CA MET A 220 -5.33 -2.05 -26.79
C MET A 220 -6.85 -2.27 -26.65
N SER A 221 -7.49 -1.70 -25.61
CA SER A 221 -8.94 -1.77 -25.45
C SER A 221 -9.71 -1.08 -26.58
N ASN A 222 -9.13 -0.05 -27.21
CA ASN A 222 -9.78 0.73 -28.26
C ASN A 222 -9.53 0.18 -29.67
N THR A 223 -8.49 -0.62 -29.88
CA THR A 223 -8.06 -1.08 -31.22
C THR A 223 -8.68 -2.39 -31.71
N GLY A 224 -9.53 -3.04 -30.91
CA GLY A 224 -10.57 -3.97 -31.40
C GLY A 224 -10.15 -5.11 -32.34
N LYS A 225 -8.92 -5.65 -32.24
CA LYS A 225 -8.53 -6.81 -33.06
C LYS A 225 -9.36 -8.04 -32.66
N PRO A 226 -9.99 -8.77 -33.61
CA PRO A 226 -10.71 -10.01 -33.31
C PRO A 226 -9.75 -11.03 -32.66
N GLY A 227 -10.10 -11.54 -31.48
CA GLY A 227 -9.23 -12.41 -30.64
C GLY A 227 -8.47 -11.70 -29.52
N CYS A 228 -8.57 -10.36 -29.43
CA CYS A 228 -7.97 -9.52 -28.39
C CYS A 228 -9.04 -8.69 -27.65
N THR A 229 -10.25 -9.23 -27.49
CA THR A 229 -11.32 -8.57 -26.73
C THR A 229 -10.94 -8.62 -25.25
N ILE A 230 -10.40 -7.53 -24.71
CA ILE A 230 -10.15 -7.38 -23.28
C ILE A 230 -11.51 -7.25 -22.59
N LYS A 231 -11.82 -8.13 -21.62
CA LYS A 231 -12.95 -7.88 -20.73
C LYS A 231 -12.64 -6.63 -19.91
N LYS A 232 -13.36 -5.54 -20.16
CA LYS A 232 -13.19 -4.27 -19.43
C LYS A 232 -13.26 -4.47 -17.91
N ASP A 233 -14.06 -5.46 -17.47
CA ASP A 233 -14.26 -5.85 -16.07
C ASP A 233 -13.10 -6.66 -15.45
N CYS A 234 -12.10 -7.08 -16.25
CA CYS A 234 -10.99 -7.95 -15.81
C CYS A 234 -9.62 -7.30 -15.97
N THR A 235 -9.57 -5.98 -16.15
CA THR A 235 -8.28 -5.28 -16.22
C THR A 235 -7.81 -4.95 -14.82
N ILE A 236 -6.51 -5.05 -14.55
CA ILE A 236 -5.93 -4.62 -13.26
C ILE A 236 -6.21 -3.12 -13.01
N ILE A 237 -6.44 -2.35 -14.08
CA ILE A 237 -6.78 -0.94 -14.03
C ILE A 237 -8.27 -0.67 -13.73
N SER A 238 -9.18 -1.62 -13.94
CA SER A 238 -10.62 -1.38 -13.75
C SER A 238 -10.99 -1.37 -12.26
N GLY A 239 -11.45 -0.22 -11.78
CA GLY A 239 -12.06 -0.08 -10.45
C GLY A 239 -13.50 -0.62 -10.36
N GLN A 240 -14.11 -1.08 -11.46
CA GLN A 240 -15.49 -1.57 -11.47
C GLN A 240 -15.66 -2.79 -10.56
N GLY A 241 -16.71 -2.76 -9.73
CA GLY A 241 -16.90 -3.66 -8.58
C GLY A 241 -16.42 -3.09 -7.25
N GLY A 242 -15.80 -1.91 -7.25
CA GLY A 242 -15.40 -1.18 -6.05
C GLY A 242 -16.52 -0.40 -5.43
N VAL A 243 -16.35 -0.14 -4.13
CA VAL A 243 -17.33 0.66 -3.41
C VAL A 243 -17.25 2.16 -3.82
N VAL A 244 -16.17 2.57 -4.51
CA VAL A 244 -15.97 3.91 -5.08
C VAL A 244 -16.40 3.92 -6.56
N LYS A 245 -17.47 4.68 -6.87
CA LYS A 245 -18.11 4.73 -8.20
C LYS A 245 -17.58 5.80 -9.16
N VAL A 246 -16.74 6.73 -8.69
CA VAL A 246 -16.18 7.82 -9.50
C VAL A 246 -14.70 7.55 -9.73
N GLU A 247 -14.29 7.49 -10.99
CA GLU A 247 -12.89 7.31 -11.40
C GLU A 247 -12.16 8.66 -11.30
N LYS A 248 -11.16 8.72 -10.42
CA LYS A 248 -10.31 9.87 -10.14
C LYS A 248 -9.04 9.84 -11.00
N PRO A 249 -8.37 10.99 -11.15
CA PRO A 249 -7.00 11.00 -11.66
C PRO A 249 -6.13 10.00 -10.89
N PHE A 250 -5.20 9.34 -11.57
CA PHE A 250 -4.29 8.33 -11.01
C PHE A 250 -4.93 7.00 -10.55
N ASP A 251 -6.25 6.83 -10.55
CA ASP A 251 -6.88 5.59 -10.06
C ASP A 251 -6.42 4.33 -10.76
N ALA A 252 -6.30 4.37 -12.09
CA ALA A 252 -5.81 3.24 -12.88
C ALA A 252 -4.38 2.85 -12.47
N MET A 253 -3.53 3.83 -12.18
CA MET A 253 -2.15 3.62 -11.74
C MET A 253 -2.11 3.10 -10.31
N ASN A 254 -2.86 3.72 -9.40
CA ASN A 254 -3.00 3.31 -8.01
C ASN A 254 -3.51 1.86 -7.91
N ASN A 255 -4.41 1.43 -8.79
CA ASN A 255 -4.87 0.04 -8.86
C ASN A 255 -3.74 -0.94 -9.23
N ILE A 256 -2.83 -0.57 -10.13
CA ILE A 256 -1.67 -1.40 -10.48
C ILE A 256 -0.75 -1.56 -9.26
N VAL A 257 -0.44 -0.46 -8.57
CA VAL A 257 0.41 -0.47 -7.37
C VAL A 257 -0.23 -1.28 -6.25
N ALA A 258 -1.53 -1.10 -6.02
CA ALA A 258 -2.28 -1.87 -5.02
C ALA A 258 -2.29 -3.37 -5.34
N ASN A 259 -2.44 -3.76 -6.61
CA ASN A 259 -2.34 -5.17 -7.01
C ASN A 259 -0.92 -5.72 -6.83
N LEU A 260 0.11 -4.93 -7.13
CA LEU A 260 1.50 -5.32 -6.88
C LEU A 260 1.71 -5.66 -5.39
N LEU A 261 1.28 -4.77 -4.49
CA LEU A 261 1.34 -4.97 -3.04
C LEU A 261 0.57 -6.22 -2.58
N LEU A 262 -0.63 -6.45 -3.12
CA LEU A 262 -1.41 -7.64 -2.78
C LEU A 262 -0.76 -8.94 -3.24
N ASN A 263 -0.11 -8.93 -4.41
CA ASN A 263 0.59 -10.09 -4.94
C ASN A 263 1.83 -10.40 -4.11
N ILE A 264 2.62 -9.38 -3.73
CA ILE A 264 3.81 -9.56 -2.87
C ILE A 264 3.40 -10.10 -1.50
N THR A 265 2.26 -9.67 -0.97
CA THR A 265 1.74 -10.11 0.34
C THR A 265 0.88 -11.36 0.28
N SER A 266 0.70 -11.97 -0.90
CA SER A 266 -0.20 -13.12 -1.07
C SER A 266 0.31 -14.37 -0.37
N SER A 267 1.63 -14.62 -0.38
CA SER A 267 2.26 -15.79 0.25
C SER A 267 2.18 -15.78 1.77
N ALA A 268 2.14 -14.59 2.38
CA ALA A 268 1.99 -14.43 3.82
C ALA A 268 0.52 -14.59 4.27
N ARG A 269 -0.43 -14.28 3.39
CA ARG A 269 -1.87 -14.30 3.70
C ARG A 269 -2.56 -15.61 3.40
N PHE A 270 -2.22 -16.24 2.29
CA PHE A 270 -2.91 -17.42 1.79
C PHE A 270 -1.97 -18.61 1.80
N GLU A 271 -2.44 -19.74 2.32
CA GLU A 271 -1.68 -20.98 2.29
C GLU A 271 -1.39 -21.41 0.84
N GLY A 272 -0.12 -21.65 0.54
CA GLY A 272 0.34 -22.02 -0.79
C GLY A 272 1.44 -23.07 -0.74
N SER A 273 1.93 -23.48 -1.91
CA SER A 273 3.10 -24.37 -2.00
C SER A 273 4.41 -23.66 -1.63
N LEU A 274 4.40 -22.32 -1.61
CA LEU A 274 5.51 -21.47 -1.18
C LEU A 274 4.99 -20.56 -0.07
N ASN A 275 5.19 -20.98 1.18
CA ASN A 275 4.88 -20.16 2.35
C ASN A 275 6.11 -19.29 2.65
N MET A 276 6.24 -18.21 1.88
CA MET A 276 7.32 -17.24 2.06
C MET A 276 6.92 -16.20 3.10
N ASP A 277 7.73 -16.08 4.15
CA ASP A 277 7.63 -15.02 5.15
C ASP A 277 8.09 -13.68 4.50
N LEU A 278 7.46 -12.56 4.83
CA LEU A 278 7.83 -11.26 4.28
C LEU A 278 9.28 -10.86 4.62
N ASN A 279 9.81 -11.34 5.74
CA ASN A 279 11.21 -11.17 6.12
C ASN A 279 12.15 -11.94 5.19
N GLU A 280 11.69 -13.07 4.63
CA GLU A 280 12.46 -13.84 3.65
C GLU A 280 12.63 -13.07 2.33
N ILE A 281 11.77 -12.09 2.03
CA ILE A 281 11.91 -11.26 0.82
C ILE A 281 13.19 -10.44 0.93
N ALA A 282 13.38 -9.77 2.07
CA ALA A 282 14.60 -9.03 2.34
C ALA A 282 15.80 -9.98 2.40
N MET A 283 15.71 -11.11 3.12
CA MET A 283 16.85 -12.03 3.28
C MET A 283 17.30 -12.67 1.97
N ASN A 284 16.39 -13.01 1.06
CA ASN A 284 16.73 -13.74 -0.17
C ASN A 284 17.12 -12.82 -1.32
N LEU A 285 16.60 -11.59 -1.37
CA LEU A 285 16.75 -10.70 -2.53
C LEU A 285 17.68 -9.51 -2.27
N VAL A 286 18.07 -9.26 -1.01
CA VAL A 286 18.97 -8.16 -0.65
C VAL A 286 20.35 -8.71 -0.30
N PRO A 287 21.30 -8.75 -1.25
CA PRO A 287 22.65 -9.28 -0.99
C PRO A 287 23.52 -8.32 -0.17
N PHE A 288 23.24 -7.01 -0.25
CA PHE A 288 23.96 -5.97 0.49
C PHE A 288 22.98 -5.00 1.12
N PRO A 289 23.17 -4.59 2.39
CA PRO A 289 22.19 -3.77 3.12
C PRO A 289 21.79 -2.46 2.45
N ARG A 290 22.63 -1.89 1.57
CA ARG A 290 22.34 -0.64 0.84
C ARG A 290 21.87 -0.85 -0.60
N LEU A 291 21.86 -2.09 -1.08
CA LEU A 291 21.39 -2.48 -2.42
C LEU A 291 20.08 -3.25 -2.28
N HIS A 292 19.09 -2.60 -1.67
CA HIS A 292 17.80 -3.21 -1.32
C HIS A 292 16.62 -2.69 -2.17
N TYR A 293 16.91 -2.13 -3.34
CA TYR A 293 15.89 -1.64 -4.27
C TYR A 293 15.52 -2.78 -5.23
N LEU A 294 14.35 -3.38 -5.05
CA LEU A 294 13.91 -4.54 -5.81
C LEU A 294 13.06 -4.14 -7.01
N LEU A 295 13.43 -4.59 -8.21
CA LEU A 295 12.65 -4.31 -9.40
C LEU A 295 11.40 -5.20 -9.41
N SER A 296 10.23 -4.56 -9.45
CA SER A 296 8.94 -5.27 -9.50
C SER A 296 8.44 -5.40 -10.94
N SER A 297 8.06 -6.62 -11.32
CA SER A 297 7.41 -6.91 -12.61
C SER A 297 6.10 -7.67 -12.40
N LEU A 298 5.05 -7.27 -13.13
CA LEU A 298 3.70 -7.82 -13.00
C LEU A 298 3.14 -8.29 -14.35
N THR A 299 2.70 -9.55 -14.40
CA THR A 299 2.03 -10.14 -15.56
C THR A 299 1.06 -11.25 -15.11
N PRO A 300 -0.15 -11.39 -15.70
CA PRO A 300 -0.75 -10.56 -16.75
C PRO A 300 -1.43 -9.30 -16.19
N LEU A 301 -1.44 -8.21 -16.96
CA LEU A 301 -2.10 -6.95 -16.59
C LEU A 301 -3.58 -6.85 -17.00
N TYR A 302 -4.05 -7.81 -17.80
CA TYR A 302 -5.42 -7.93 -18.27
C TYR A 302 -5.74 -9.39 -18.61
N THR A 303 -7.01 -9.77 -18.49
CA THR A 303 -7.49 -11.08 -18.96
C THR A 303 -8.16 -10.92 -20.32
N LEU A 304 -7.73 -11.72 -21.31
CA LEU A 304 -8.41 -11.83 -22.60
C LEU A 304 -9.74 -12.56 -22.43
N ALA A 305 -10.80 -12.13 -23.11
CA ALA A 305 -12.15 -12.68 -22.95
C ALA A 305 -12.25 -14.20 -23.16
N ASP A 306 -11.33 -14.80 -23.93
CA ASP A 306 -11.34 -16.21 -24.32
C ASP A 306 -10.54 -17.15 -23.40
N VAL A 307 -9.90 -16.65 -22.32
CA VAL A 307 -9.11 -17.49 -21.42
C VAL A 307 -9.68 -17.45 -20.00
N ASN A 308 -10.29 -18.56 -19.58
CA ASN A 308 -10.59 -18.80 -18.17
C ASN A 308 -9.28 -19.11 -17.44
N ILE A 309 -8.64 -18.07 -16.92
CA ILE A 309 -7.49 -18.23 -16.02
C ILE A 309 -8.04 -18.86 -14.72
N PRO A 310 -7.49 -19.99 -14.24
CA PRO A 310 -7.88 -20.54 -12.95
C PRO A 310 -7.66 -19.50 -11.83
N PRO A 311 -8.47 -19.50 -10.76
CA PRO A 311 -8.30 -18.56 -9.66
C PRO A 311 -6.86 -18.63 -9.14
N ARG A 312 -6.20 -17.46 -9.12
CA ARG A 312 -4.77 -17.21 -8.91
C ARG A 312 -4.05 -18.34 -8.14
N ARG A 313 -3.52 -19.32 -8.87
CA ARG A 313 -2.38 -20.12 -8.42
C ARG A 313 -1.15 -19.50 -9.08
N PHE A 314 -0.47 -18.64 -8.31
CA PHE A 314 0.80 -18.00 -8.66
C PHE A 314 0.76 -17.10 -9.90
N VAL A 315 0.62 -15.80 -9.66
CA VAL A 315 1.21 -14.81 -10.57
C VAL A 315 2.72 -14.90 -10.36
N ILE A 316 3.47 -15.24 -11.41
CA ILE A 316 4.93 -15.27 -11.37
C ILE A 316 5.40 -13.82 -11.26
N ILE A 317 5.77 -13.41 -10.04
CA ILE A 317 6.49 -12.16 -9.80
C ILE A 317 7.96 -12.45 -10.14
N TYR A 318 8.49 -11.80 -11.17
CA TYR A 318 9.93 -11.68 -11.31
C TYR A 318 10.35 -10.48 -10.46
N LEU A 319 10.85 -10.76 -9.26
CA LEU A 319 11.72 -9.83 -8.54
C LEU A 319 13.13 -10.12 -9.06
N GLN A 320 13.67 -9.17 -9.84
CA GLN A 320 15.06 -9.19 -10.28
C GLN A 320 15.90 -8.25 -9.44
#